data_AF-A0A4R4YTG8-F1
#
_entry.id   AF-A0A4R4YTG8-F1
#
_cell.length_a   1.000
_cell.length_b   1.000
_cell.length_c   1.000
_cell.angle_alpha   90.00
_cell.angle_beta   90.00
_cell.angle_gamma   90.00
#
_symmetry.space_group_name_H-M   'P 1'
#
loop_
_entity.id
_entity.type
_entity.pdbx_description
1 polymer ?
#
loop_
_entity_poly.entity_id
_entity_poly.type
_entity_poly.pdbx_seq_one_letter_code
_entity_poly.pdbx_strand_id
1 'polypeptide(L)'
;MNAVPHEPAGGLPGRDADFAERLAWLLSQYRELDSRTAGPEGAPDLDSARNVRSLGRARKVSVSMPEDLTSAVQHRVGRGAFSQYVTDAVAKQLELDLVAELAELLEAEHGPVPEEYLAEAGAAWPDAE
;
A
#
# COMPACT_ATOMS: atom_id res chain seq x y z
N MET A 1 6.98 28.56 26.90
CA MET A 1 6.87 27.14 26.52
C MET A 1 6.95 27.07 25.01
N ASN A 2 8.14 26.88 24.48
CA ASN A 2 8.37 26.86 23.03
C ASN A 2 7.89 25.51 22.50
N ALA A 3 6.89 25.54 21.62
CA ALA A 3 6.52 24.38 20.83
C ALA A 3 7.70 24.01 19.93
N VAL A 4 8.16 22.78 20.07
CA VAL A 4 9.16 22.18 19.17
C VAL A 4 8.53 22.15 17.76
N PRO A 5 9.17 22.71 16.72
CA PRO A 5 8.74 22.47 15.35
C PRO A 5 9.01 21.00 15.05
N HIS A 6 7.94 20.23 14.85
CA HIS A 6 8.06 18.83 14.45
C HIS A 6 7.87 18.75 12.94
N GLU A 7 8.97 18.76 12.19
CA GLU A 7 9.04 18.25 10.81
C GLU A 7 10.28 17.36 10.66
N PRO A 8 10.27 16.35 9.76
CA PRO A 8 9.14 15.67 9.10
C PRO A 8 9.28 14.13 9.07
N ALA A 9 8.25 13.39 8.67
CA ALA A 9 8.40 12.00 8.19
C ALA A 9 7.23 11.62 7.27
N GLY A 10 7.37 11.44 5.96
CA GLY A 10 8.32 11.93 4.99
C GLY A 10 7.53 11.92 3.68
N GLY A 11 7.39 13.07 3.02
CA GLY A 11 6.84 13.06 1.66
C GLY A 11 7.79 12.27 0.77
N LEU A 12 7.27 11.71 -0.33
CA LEU A 12 8.09 11.23 -1.43
C LEU A 12 9.29 12.18 -1.60
N PRO A 13 10.55 11.67 -1.60
CA PRO A 13 11.68 12.48 -2.03
C PRO A 13 11.29 13.19 -3.33
N GLY A 14 11.53 14.50 -3.36
CA GLY A 14 11.04 15.37 -4.43
C GLY A 14 11.40 14.81 -5.80
N ARG A 15 10.68 15.20 -6.86
CA ARG A 15 10.95 14.68 -8.21
C ARG A 15 12.42 14.81 -8.64
N ASP A 16 13.12 15.81 -8.10
CA ASP A 16 14.53 16.10 -8.37
C ASP A 16 15.53 15.25 -7.56
N ALA A 17 15.05 14.44 -6.60
CA ALA A 17 15.90 13.52 -5.86
C ALA A 17 16.40 12.40 -6.79
N ASP A 18 17.60 11.89 -6.47
CA ASP A 18 18.24 10.85 -7.28
C ASP A 18 17.35 9.60 -7.37
N PHE A 19 17.32 8.97 -8.54
CA PHE A 19 16.50 7.79 -8.82
C PHE A 19 16.70 6.70 -7.76
N ALA A 20 17.94 6.43 -7.35
CA ALA A 20 18.24 5.39 -6.36
C ALA A 20 17.70 5.74 -4.98
N GLU A 21 17.74 7.02 -4.59
CA GLU A 21 17.18 7.50 -3.33
C GLU A 21 15.65 7.38 -3.32
N ARG A 22 15.00 7.75 -4.43
CA ARG A 22 13.55 7.63 -4.60
C ARG A 22 13.09 6.17 -4.60
N LEU A 23 13.82 5.30 -5.29
CA LEU A 23 13.57 3.86 -5.34
C LEU A 23 13.77 3.21 -3.96
N ALA A 24 14.86 3.53 -3.26
CA ALA A 24 15.13 3.02 -1.93
C ALA A 24 14.03 3.44 -0.94
N TRP A 25 13.53 4.67 -1.05
CA TRP A 25 12.41 5.15 -0.24
C TRP A 25 11.14 4.36 -0.53
N LEU A 26 10.70 4.24 -1.78
CA LEU A 26 9.48 3.49 -2.16
C LEU A 26 9.53 2.03 -1.70
N LEU A 27 10.65 1.35 -1.94
CA LEU A 27 10.85 -0.04 -1.50
C LEU A 27 10.86 -0.18 0.03
N SER A 28 11.33 0.84 0.75
CA SER A 28 11.25 0.84 2.22
C SER A 28 9.80 0.94 2.71
N GLN A 29 8.98 1.79 2.07
CA GLN A 29 7.58 1.98 2.44
C GLN A 29 6.75 0.72 2.13
N TYR A 30 6.98 0.11 0.97
CA TYR A 30 6.37 -1.16 0.60
C TYR A 30 6.72 -2.26 1.61
N ARG A 31 8.00 -2.41 1.97
CA ARG A 31 8.42 -3.40 2.98
C ARG A 31 7.83 -3.11 4.35
N GLU A 32 7.65 -1.85 4.73
CA GLU A 32 7.03 -1.49 5.99
C GLU A 32 5.53 -1.81 6.02
N LEU A 33 4.82 -1.73 4.88
CA LEU A 33 3.45 -2.20 4.76
C LEU A 33 3.36 -3.74 4.80
N ASP A 34 4.24 -4.43 4.06
CA ASP A 34 4.27 -5.90 3.95
C ASP A 34 4.75 -6.59 5.24
N SER A 35 5.72 -6.01 5.95
CA SER A 35 6.16 -6.51 7.25
C SER A 35 5.13 -6.35 8.36
N ARG A 36 4.09 -5.52 8.16
CA ARG A 36 2.97 -5.38 9.11
C ARG A 36 1.86 -6.41 8.88
N THR A 37 1.87 -7.11 7.74
CA THR A 37 0.97 -8.23 7.43
C THR A 37 1.64 -9.59 7.68
N ALA A 38 2.97 -9.66 7.60
CA ALA A 38 3.76 -10.86 7.90
C ALA A 38 4.11 -10.96 9.40
N GLY A 39 3.52 -11.93 10.11
CA GLY A 39 3.99 -12.33 11.46
C GLY A 39 5.43 -12.87 11.42
N PRO A 40 6.13 -12.95 12.58
CA PRO A 40 7.48 -13.47 12.61
C PRO A 40 7.43 -15.01 12.42
N GLU A 41 7.92 -15.43 11.25
CA GLU A 41 8.18 -16.81 10.82
C GLU A 41 6.98 -17.68 10.39
N GLY A 42 7.06 -18.14 9.13
CA GLY A 42 6.50 -19.42 8.70
C GLY A 42 5.54 -19.34 7.50
N ALA A 43 6.10 -19.52 6.29
CA ALA A 43 5.44 -19.90 5.03
C ALA A 43 4.24 -19.07 4.53
N PRO A 44 4.06 -18.87 3.21
CA PRO A 44 2.89 -18.19 2.68
C PRO A 44 1.66 -19.10 2.83
N ASP A 45 0.92 -18.93 3.92
CA ASP A 45 -0.45 -19.42 3.99
C ASP A 45 -1.31 -18.50 3.10
N LEU A 46 -1.89 -19.08 2.05
CA LEU A 46 -2.72 -18.39 1.05
C LEU A 46 -3.99 -17.76 1.66
N ASP A 47 -4.25 -17.98 2.95
CA ASP A 47 -5.33 -17.34 3.72
C ASP A 47 -4.88 -16.04 4.46
N SER A 48 -3.61 -15.63 4.34
CA SER A 48 -3.04 -14.43 5.00
C SER A 48 -3.61 -13.10 4.49
N ALA A 49 -4.34 -13.10 3.37
CA ALA A 49 -5.05 -11.93 2.84
C ALA A 49 -6.16 -11.39 3.79
N ARG A 50 -6.45 -12.08 4.90
CA ARG A 50 -7.51 -11.71 5.85
C ARG A 50 -7.04 -11.14 7.19
N ASN A 51 -5.73 -11.03 7.46
CA ASN A 51 -5.26 -10.63 8.79
C ASN A 51 -4.46 -9.33 8.81
N VAL A 52 -5.18 -8.23 8.64
CA VAL A 52 -4.75 -6.87 9.02
C VAL A 52 -4.67 -6.71 10.56
N ARG A 53 -4.71 -7.81 11.32
CA ARG A 53 -4.72 -7.83 12.80
C ARG A 53 -3.40 -7.38 13.45
N SER A 54 -2.35 -7.05 12.69
CA SER A 54 -1.04 -6.65 13.23
C SER A 54 -0.53 -5.26 12.83
N LEU A 55 -1.38 -4.32 12.40
CA LEU A 55 -0.99 -2.92 12.12
C LEU A 55 -0.57 -2.07 13.35
N GLY A 56 -0.17 -2.69 14.46
CA GLY A 56 0.19 -2.00 15.69
C GLY A 56 -1.03 -1.37 16.41
N ARG A 57 -0.76 -0.46 17.36
CA ARG A 57 -1.81 0.16 18.18
C ARG A 57 -2.64 1.14 17.33
N ALA A 58 -3.93 0.86 17.19
CA ALA A 58 -4.86 1.77 16.53
C ALA A 58 -4.91 3.15 17.22
N ARG A 59 -4.74 4.23 16.44
CA ARG A 59 -5.02 5.61 16.84
C ARG A 59 -6.37 6.03 16.28
N LYS A 60 -7.24 6.61 17.11
CA LYS A 60 -8.50 7.17 16.63
C LYS A 60 -8.23 8.42 15.80
N VAL A 61 -8.68 8.39 14.55
CA VAL A 61 -8.68 9.52 13.61
C VAL A 61 -10.13 9.76 13.20
N SER A 62 -10.56 11.03 13.17
CA SER A 62 -11.92 11.41 12.77
C SER A 62 -11.89 12.00 11.36
N VAL A 63 -12.72 11.46 10.46
CA VAL A 63 -12.90 11.94 9.08
C VAL A 63 -14.38 12.05 8.78
N SER A 64 -14.75 13.01 7.92
CA SER A 64 -16.13 13.12 7.42
C SER A 64 -16.28 12.31 6.14
N MET A 65 -17.40 11.59 6.00
CA MET A 65 -17.70 10.75 4.83
C MET A 65 -19.13 10.98 4.37
N PRO A 66 -19.43 10.80 3.07
CA PRO A 66 -20.81 10.82 2.58
C PRO A 66 -21.68 9.80 3.30
N GLU A 67 -22.89 10.20 3.69
CA GLU A 67 -23.82 9.34 4.44
C GLU A 67 -24.09 8.03 3.70
N ASP A 68 -24.43 8.11 2.41
CA ASP A 68 -24.69 6.95 1.55
C ASP A 68 -23.52 5.96 1.52
N LEU A 69 -22.28 6.45 1.54
CA LEU A 69 -21.09 5.61 1.57
C LEU A 69 -20.96 4.88 2.91
N THR A 70 -21.18 5.58 4.02
CA THR A 70 -21.15 4.95 5.35
C THR A 70 -22.23 3.88 5.49
N SER A 71 -23.43 4.13 4.98
CA SER A 71 -24.54 3.16 4.98
C SER A 71 -24.23 1.94 4.10
N ALA A 72 -23.68 2.15 2.90
CA ALA A 72 -23.30 1.08 2.00
C ALA A 72 -22.24 0.14 2.62
N VAL A 73 -21.22 0.71 3.27
CA VAL A 73 -20.20 -0.09 3.97
C VAL A 73 -20.83 -0.85 5.13
N GLN A 74 -21.63 -0.21 5.98
CA GLN A 74 -22.30 -0.88 7.10
C GLN A 74 -23.21 -2.02 6.63
N HIS A 75 -23.93 -1.84 5.52
CA HIS A 75 -24.75 -2.89 4.91
C HIS A 75 -23.90 -4.06 4.42
N ARG A 76 -22.71 -3.79 3.87
CA ARG A 76 -21.80 -4.81 3.35
C ARG A 76 -21.13 -5.64 4.44
N VAL A 77 -20.64 -5.00 5.52
CA VAL A 77 -19.79 -5.68 6.53
C VAL A 77 -20.50 -5.95 7.85
N GLY A 78 -21.67 -5.38 8.06
CA GLY A 78 -22.44 -5.50 9.30
C GLY A 78 -21.94 -4.59 10.43
N ARG A 79 -22.65 -4.64 11.56
CA ARG A 79 -22.36 -3.81 12.73
C ARG A 79 -21.06 -4.30 13.40
N GLY A 80 -20.11 -3.38 13.61
CA GLY A 80 -18.86 -3.65 14.31
C GLY A 80 -17.63 -3.92 13.42
N ALA A 81 -17.83 -4.22 12.14
CA ALA A 81 -16.73 -4.43 11.18
C ALA A 81 -16.35 -3.19 10.37
N PHE A 82 -17.03 -2.05 10.59
CA PHE A 82 -16.79 -0.82 9.83
C PHE A 82 -15.34 -0.34 9.92
N SER A 83 -14.79 -0.23 11.14
CA SER A 83 -13.41 0.22 11.33
C SER A 83 -12.40 -0.72 10.68
N GLN A 84 -12.61 -2.04 10.79
CA GLN A 84 -11.75 -3.03 10.14
C GLN A 84 -11.78 -2.86 8.61
N TYR A 85 -12.98 -2.76 8.04
CA TYR A 85 -13.13 -2.57 6.60
C TYR A 85 -12.43 -1.30 6.09
N VAL A 86 -12.55 -0.18 6.81
CA VAL A 86 -11.85 1.05 6.45
C VAL A 86 -10.35 0.88 6.57
N THR A 87 -9.86 0.23 7.63
CA THR A 87 -8.43 -0.04 7.79
C THR A 87 -7.88 -0.89 6.65
N ASP A 88 -8.57 -1.97 6.28
CA ASP A 88 -8.15 -2.86 5.20
C ASP A 88 -8.17 -2.15 3.85
N ALA A 89 -9.24 -1.37 3.59
CA ALA A 89 -9.38 -0.62 2.35
C ALA A 89 -8.29 0.46 2.20
N VAL A 90 -7.98 1.20 3.27
CA VAL A 90 -6.92 2.21 3.26
C VAL A 90 -5.55 1.57 3.10
N ALA A 91 -5.27 0.46 3.81
CA ALA A 91 -4.02 -0.26 3.65
C ALA A 91 -3.83 -0.75 2.22
N LYS A 92 -4.88 -1.33 1.62
CA LYS A 92 -4.82 -1.80 0.24
C LYS A 92 -4.65 -0.67 -0.76
N GLN A 93 -5.31 0.47 -0.53
CA GLN A 93 -5.15 1.63 -1.39
C GLN A 93 -3.71 2.17 -1.33
N LEU A 94 -3.13 2.30 -0.14
CA LEU A 94 -1.74 2.75 0.01
C LEU A 94 -0.74 1.82 -0.67
N GLU A 95 -0.95 0.51 -0.61
CA GLU A 95 -0.14 -0.47 -1.34
C GLU A 95 -0.23 -0.23 -2.86
N LEU A 96 -1.44 -0.05 -3.40
CA LEU A 96 -1.66 0.22 -4.83
C LEU A 96 -1.03 1.55 -5.27
N ASP A 97 -1.15 2.59 -4.44
CA ASP A 97 -0.57 3.91 -4.72
C ASP A 97 0.97 3.81 -4.81
N LEU A 98 1.61 3.11 -3.87
CA LEU A 98 3.06 2.89 -3.89
C LEU A 98 3.52 2.06 -5.09
N VAL A 99 2.74 1.05 -5.48
CA VAL A 99 3.03 0.25 -6.69
C VAL A 99 2.93 1.11 -7.95
N ALA A 100 1.91 1.97 -8.04
CA ALA A 100 1.77 2.91 -9.15
C ALA A 100 2.94 3.89 -9.21
N GLU A 101 3.32 4.48 -8.08
CA GLU A 101 4.46 5.40 -8.00
C GLU A 101 5.79 4.73 -8.38
N LEU A 102 5.99 3.47 -7.98
CA LEU A 102 7.16 2.68 -8.36
C LEU A 102 7.17 2.39 -9.87
N ALA A 103 6.02 2.01 -10.44
CA ALA A 103 5.89 1.75 -11.87
C ALA A 103 6.21 3.03 -12.69
N GLU A 104 5.65 4.18 -12.29
CA GLU A 104 5.94 5.47 -12.92
C GLU A 104 7.42 5.84 -12.84
N LEU A 105 8.08 5.59 -11.70
CA LEU A 105 9.50 5.86 -11.53
C LEU A 105 10.36 4.99 -12.46
N LEU A 106 10.03 3.70 -12.58
CA LEU A 106 10.75 2.76 -13.44
C LEU A 106 10.56 3.08 -14.93
N GLU A 107 9.34 3.41 -15.34
CA GLU A 107 9.06 3.80 -16.73
C GLU A 107 9.74 5.13 -17.09
N ALA A 108 9.82 6.08 -16.15
CA ALA A 108 10.54 7.33 -16.38
C ALA A 108 12.04 7.14 -16.59
N GLU A 109 12.66 6.18 -15.89
CA GLU A 109 14.10 5.90 -15.98
C GLU A 109 14.44 4.99 -17.18
N HIS A 110 13.63 3.97 -17.44
CA HIS A 110 13.96 2.90 -18.40
C HIS A 110 13.12 2.91 -19.68
N GLY A 111 12.04 3.70 -19.71
CA GLY A 111 11.03 3.66 -20.77
C GLY A 111 10.05 2.49 -20.62
N PRO A 112 9.12 2.33 -21.57
CA PRO A 112 8.12 1.27 -21.52
C PRO A 112 8.75 -0.12 -21.66
N VAL A 113 8.10 -1.13 -21.07
CA VAL A 113 8.55 -2.52 -21.16
C VAL A 113 8.41 -3.02 -22.61
N PRO A 114 9.49 -3.54 -23.23
CA PRO A 114 9.42 -4.16 -24.56
C PRO A 114 8.41 -5.32 -24.65
N GLU A 115 7.68 -5.37 -25.76
CA GLU A 115 6.66 -6.41 -26.04
C GLU A 115 7.21 -7.84 -25.97
N GLU A 116 8.48 -8.03 -26.35
CA GLU A 116 9.16 -9.33 -26.27
C GLU A 116 9.21 -9.88 -24.84
N TYR A 117 9.44 -9.01 -23.84
CA TYR A 117 9.46 -9.42 -22.44
C TYR A 117 8.05 -9.64 -21.88
N LEU A 118 7.05 -8.91 -22.37
CA LEU A 118 5.65 -9.15 -22.02
C LEU A 118 5.19 -10.52 -22.53
N ALA A 119 5.53 -10.87 -23.77
CA ALA A 119 5.23 -12.17 -24.35
C ALA A 119 5.94 -13.31 -23.60
N GLU A 120 7.21 -13.12 -23.21
CA GLU A 120 7.95 -14.08 -22.38
C GLU A 120 7.29 -14.27 -21.01
N ALA A 121 6.89 -13.18 -20.34
CA ALA A 121 6.22 -13.24 -19.05
C ALA A 121 4.86 -13.94 -19.13
N GLY A 122 4.05 -13.64 -20.15
CA GLY A 122 2.77 -14.32 -20.39
C GLY A 122 2.92 -15.81 -20.65
N ALA A 123 3.98 -16.22 -21.36
CA ALA A 123 4.29 -17.64 -21.56
C ALA A 123 4.74 -18.34 -20.26
N ALA A 124 5.41 -17.62 -19.36
CA ALA A 124 5.88 -18.13 -18.08
C ALA A 124 4.74 -18.25 -17.03
N TRP A 125 3.72 -17.38 -17.11
CA TRP A 125 2.53 -17.39 -16.25
C TRP A 125 1.23 -17.52 -17.07
N PRO A 126 0.91 -18.72 -17.56
CA PRO A 126 -0.24 -18.94 -18.43
C PRO A 126 -1.61 -18.73 -17.74
N ASP A 127 -1.65 -18.70 -16.41
CA ASP A 127 -2.87 -18.46 -15.63
C ASP A 127 -3.16 -16.96 -15.38
N ALA A 128 -2.37 -16.05 -15.97
CA ALA A 128 -2.51 -14.60 -15.78
C ALA A 128 -3.53 -13.93 -16.73
N GLU A 129 -4.21 -14.71 -17.58
CA GLU A 129 -5.26 -14.27 -18.53
C GLU A 129 -6.69 -14.41 -17.98
#